data_AF-A0A8J3DL53-F1
#
_entry.id   AF-A0A8J3DL53-F1
#
_cell.length_a   1.000
_cell.length_b   1.000
_cell.length_c   1.000
_cell.angle_alpha   90.00
_cell.angle_beta   90.00
_cell.angle_gamma   90.00
#
_symmetry.space_group_name_H-M   'P 1'
#
loop_
_entity.id
_entity.type
_entity.pdbx_description
1 polymer ?
#
loop_
_entity_poly.entity_id
_entity_poly.type
_entity_poly.pdbx_seq_one_letter_code
_entity_poly.pdbx_strand_id
1 'polypeptide(L)' 'MFEWNLYLMIIAVFGGIFFATAVAALWWSAKHGQLRNFEQGSRVIFDDEEPEGVHTDYFPGESAKASDKLREIR' A
#
# COMPACT_ATOMS: atom_id res chain seq x y z
N MET A 1 -11.33 -33.20 -24.14
CA MET A 1 -9.96 -32.93 -23.65
C MET A 1 -9.35 -31.70 -24.32
N PHE A 2 -9.53 -31.49 -25.63
CA PHE A 2 -8.97 -30.33 -26.37
C PHE A 2 -9.52 -28.95 -25.99
N GLU A 3 -10.82 -28.83 -25.70
CA GLU A 3 -11.48 -27.55 -25.34
C GLU A 3 -10.83 -26.85 -24.13
N TRP A 4 -10.62 -27.59 -23.04
CA TRP A 4 -9.99 -27.05 -21.82
C TRP A 4 -8.56 -26.53 -22.05
N ASN A 5 -7.80 -27.17 -22.95
CA ASN A 5 -6.45 -26.71 -23.29
C ASN A 5 -6.47 -25.35 -24.01
N LEU A 6 -7.47 -25.11 -24.85
CA LEU A 6 -7.63 -23.82 -25.53
C LEU A 6 -7.92 -22.70 -24.53
N TYR A 7 -8.86 -22.91 -23.60
CA TYR A 7 -9.15 -21.91 -22.55
C TYR A 7 -7.94 -21.62 -21.67
N LEU A 8 -7.20 -22.66 -21.25
CA LEU A 8 -5.98 -22.49 -20.46
C LEU A 8 -4.90 -21.72 -21.23
N MET A 9 -4.72 -22.00 -22.52
CA MET A 9 -3.78 -21.28 -23.37
C MET A 9 -4.16 -19.82 -23.53
N ILE A 10 -5.46 -19.52 -23.74
CA ILE A 10 -5.98 -18.16 -23.82
C ILE A 10 -5.69 -17.42 -22.50
N ILE A 11 -6.06 -18.00 -21.36
CA ILE A 11 -5.81 -17.40 -20.04
C ILE A 11 -4.31 -17.16 -19.82
N ALA A 12 -3.45 -18.12 -20.19
CA ALA A 12 -2.01 -17.98 -20.05
C ALA A 12 -1.44 -16.85 -20.91
N VAL A 13 -1.91 -16.71 -22.16
CA VAL A 13 -1.47 -15.63 -23.06
C VAL A 13 -1.94 -14.27 -22.54
N PHE A 14 -3.21 -14.13 -22.19
CA PHE A 14 -3.73 -12.87 -21.65
C PHE A 14 -3.08 -12.51 -20.30
N GLY A 15 -2.90 -13.49 -19.42
CA GLY A 15 -2.16 -13.32 -18.17
C GLY A 15 -0.72 -12.89 -18.42
N GLY A 16 -0.03 -13.52 -19.37
CA GLY A 16 1.33 -13.16 -19.78
C GLY A 16 1.42 -11.71 -20.28
N ILE A 17 0.49 -11.30 -21.15
CA ILE A 17 0.41 -9.91 -21.65
C ILE A 17 0.15 -8.93 -20.50
N PHE A 18 -0.77 -9.26 -19.60
CA PHE A 18 -1.08 -8.44 -18.43
C PHE A 18 0.16 -8.23 -17.55
N PHE A 19 0.85 -9.31 -17.17
CA PHE A 19 2.05 -9.22 -16.33
C PHE A 19 3.22 -8.53 -17.03
N ALA A 20 3.43 -8.78 -18.32
CA ALA A 20 4.44 -8.08 -19.10
C ALA A 20 4.18 -6.56 -19.11
N THR A 21 2.92 -6.16 -19.28
CA THR A 21 2.51 -4.76 -19.24
C THR A 21 2.69 -4.16 -17.85
N ALA A 22 2.32 -4.90 -16.79
CA ALA A 22 2.52 -4.47 -15.41
C ALA A 22 4.00 -4.24 -15.08
N VAL A 23 4.88 -5.15 -15.49
CA VAL A 23 6.34 -5.01 -15.31
C VAL A 23 6.87 -3.80 -16.10
N ALA A 24 6.43 -3.62 -17.35
CA ALA A 24 6.84 -2.48 -18.16
C ALA A 24 6.39 -1.14 -17.54
N ALA A 25 5.15 -1.07 -17.05
CA ALA A 25 4.61 0.09 -16.37
C ALA A 25 5.36 0.37 -15.06
N LEU A 26 5.65 -0.66 -14.26
CA LEU A 26 6.40 -0.51 -13.02
C LEU A 26 7.83 -0.01 -13.29
N TRP A 27 8.51 -0.58 -14.29
CA TRP A 27 9.84 -0.13 -14.73
C TRP A 27 9.81 1.33 -15.20
N TRP A 28 8.81 1.70 -16.00
CA TRP A 28 8.62 3.08 -16.44
C TRP A 28 8.41 4.02 -15.25
N SER A 29 7.53 3.67 -14.31
CA SER A 29 7.25 4.46 -13.10
C SER A 29 8.49 4.64 -12.24
N ALA A 30 9.30 3.60 -12.07
CA ALA A 30 10.57 3.66 -11.36
C ALA A 30 11.56 4.61 -12.07
N LYS A 31 11.71 4.45 -13.40
CA LYS A 31 12.64 5.26 -14.20
C LYS A 31 12.26 6.75 -14.23
N HIS A 32 10.97 7.06 -14.28
CA HIS A 32 10.46 8.44 -14.34
C HIS A 32 10.24 9.04 -12.95
N GLY A 33 10.60 8.32 -11.88
CA GLY A 33 10.57 8.85 -10.53
C GLY A 33 9.17 8.96 -9.93
N GLN A 34 8.16 8.32 -10.51
CA GLN A 34 6.80 8.25 -9.93
C GLN A 34 6.78 7.54 -8.57
N LEU A 35 7.81 6.70 -8.33
CA LEU A 35 8.01 5.97 -7.09
C LEU A 35 8.98 6.69 -6.13
N ARG A 36 9.35 7.95 -6.38
CA ARG A 36 10.23 8.73 -5.50
C ARG A 36 9.42 9.39 -4.39
N ASN A 37 10.07 9.66 -3.27
CA ASN A 37 9.53 10.44 -2.16
C ASN A 37 8.19 9.90 -1.61
N PHE A 38 8.02 8.58 -1.56
CA PHE A 38 6.83 7.94 -1.00
C PHE A 38 6.51 8.45 0.42
N GLU A 39 7.53 8.66 1.24
CA GLU A 39 7.39 9.22 2.58
C GLU A 39 6.75 10.61 2.56
N GLN A 40 7.14 11.47 1.62
CA GLN A 40 6.54 12.81 1.48
C GLN A 40 5.08 12.73 1.03
N GLY A 41 4.77 11.78 0.14
CA GLY A 41 3.38 11.51 -0.27
C GLY A 41 2.50 11.05 0.88
N SER A 42 3.01 10.18 1.77
CA SER A 42 2.27 9.77 2.96
C SER A 42 2.09 10.89 3.98
N ARG A 43 2.95 11.91 3.96
CA ARG A 43 2.87 13.05 4.87
C ARG A 43 1.84 14.09 4.47
N VAL A 44 1.39 14.10 3.21
CA VAL A 44 0.45 15.12 2.70
C VAL A 44 -0.94 15.07 3.32
N ILE A 45 -1.27 13.96 4.01
CA ILE A 45 -2.55 13.82 4.72
C ILE A 45 -2.54 14.54 6.06
N PHE A 46 -1.37 14.73 6.66
CA PHE A 46 -1.19 15.48 7.89
C PHE A 46 -1.05 16.96 7.51
N ASP A 47 -1.73 17.83 8.24
CA ASP A 47 -1.44 19.26 8.17
C ASP A 47 -0.18 19.60 9.00
N ASP A 48 0.27 20.85 8.95
CA ASP A 48 1.46 21.30 9.68
C ASP A 48 1.28 21.22 11.22
N GLU A 49 0.05 21.05 11.72
CA GLU A 49 -0.29 21.00 13.15
C GLU A 49 -0.52 19.56 13.65
N GLU A 50 -0.77 18.59 12.76
CA GLU A 50 -1.09 17.21 13.11
C GLU A 50 0.17 16.35 13.36
N PRO A 51 0.30 15.72 14.53
CA PRO A 51 1.51 14.97 14.88
C PRO A 51 1.59 13.61 14.16
N GLU A 52 2.64 13.41 13.36
CA GLU A 52 2.93 12.13 12.73
C GLU A 52 3.18 11.01 13.76
N GLY A 53 2.47 9.89 13.64
CA GLY A 53 2.67 8.71 14.48
C GLY A 53 2.09 8.79 15.90
N VAL A 54 1.33 9.84 16.21
CA VAL A 54 0.61 9.98 17.48
C VAL A 54 -0.88 9.74 17.25
N HIS A 55 -1.48 8.86 18.05
CA HIS A 55 -2.93 8.70 18.05
C HIS A 55 -3.60 9.94 18.63
N THR A 56 -4.46 10.58 17.84
CA THR A 56 -5.24 11.77 18.26
C THR A 56 -6.69 11.42 18.62
N ASP A 57 -7.22 10.32 18.08
CA ASP A 57 -8.57 9.81 18.36
C ASP A 57 -8.55 8.68 19.40
N TYR A 58 -9.48 8.74 20.36
CA TYR A 58 -9.64 7.77 21.44
C TYR A 58 -11.13 7.42 21.60
N PHE A 59 -11.43 6.13 21.75
CA PHE A 59 -12.79 5.72 22.08
C PHE A 59 -13.24 6.34 23.42
N PRO A 60 -14.52 6.71 23.58
CA PRO A 60 -15.01 7.32 24.81
C PRO A 60 -14.69 6.44 26.03
N GLY A 61 -13.90 6.97 26.97
CA GLY A 61 -13.46 6.26 28.18
C GLY A 61 -12.01 5.75 28.13
N GLU A 62 -11.37 5.73 26.96
CA GLU A 62 -9.92 5.59 26.83
C GLU A 62 -9.24 6.96 26.86
N SER A 63 -8.10 7.04 27.55
CA SER A 63 -7.26 8.24 27.54
C SER A 63 -5.84 7.86 27.14
N ALA A 64 -5.11 8.79 26.51
CA ALA A 64 -3.70 8.64 26.15
C ALA A 64 -2.87 8.04 27.30
N LYS A 65 -3.11 8.51 28.53
CA LYS A 65 -2.41 8.06 29.74
C LYS A 65 -2.65 6.60 30.11
N ALA A 66 -3.84 6.07 29.82
CA ALA A 66 -4.16 4.67 30.09
C ALA A 66 -3.48 3.74 29.08
N SER A 67 -3.38 4.16 27.81
CA SER A 67 -2.70 3.41 26.75
C SER A 67 -1.18 3.38 26.94
N ASP A 68 -0.56 4.50 27.30
CA ASP A 68 0.90 4.57 27.55
C ASP A 68 1.33 3.68 28.73
N LYS A 69 0.52 3.65 29.79
CA LYS A 69 0.79 2.79 30.96
C LYS A 69 0.78 1.30 30.60
N LEU A 70 -0.06 0.89 29.64
CA LEU A 70 -0.12 -0.49 29.17
C LEU A 70 1.08 -0.86 28.28
N ARG A 71 1.68 0.11 27.58
CA ARG A 71 2.89 -0.09 26.78
C ARG A 71 4.15 -0.25 27.63
N GLU A 72 4.28 0.47 28.75
CA GLU A 72 5.44 0.35 29.65
C GLU A 72 5.51 -0.98 30.41
N ILE A 73 4.39 -1.70 30.53
CA ILE A 73 4.28 -2.96 31.27
C ILE A 73 4.60 -4.18 30.38
N ARG A 74 4.69 -4.00 29.06
CA ARG A 74 4.92 -5.07 28.07
C ARG A 74 6.39 -5.18 27.67
#